data_AF-A0A7R8WV10-F1
#
_entry.id   AF-A0A7R8WV10-F1
#
_cell.length_a   1.000
_cell.length_b   1.000
_cell.length_c   1.000
_cell.angle_alpha   90.00
_cell.angle_beta   90.00
_cell.angle_gamma   90.00
#
_symmetry.space_group_name_H-M   'P 1'
#
loop_
_entity.id
_entity.type
_entity.pdbx_description
1 polymer ?
#
loop_
_entity_poly.entity_id
_entity_poly.type
_entity_poly.pdbx_seq_one_letter_code
_entity_poly.pdbx_strand_id
1 'polypeptide(L)'
;DIRRALTQVGQTPFQKSADIVEKDLEEIIGAIFYLAKRRIGALIILERDTGLGDYVESGFSLDAVLSKELLISIFMPVSPLHDGGVIIHKGRVQTAGSILPLTQNPYVNKRFGTRHRAAIGLSEETDAVILVVSEETQEVSLVQHGALTAVNDEIALRTSLRAIFV
;
A
#
# COMPACT_ATOMS: atom_id res chain seq x y z
N ASP A 1 -12.09 -27.10 -20.26
CA ASP A 1 -11.63 -25.95 -21.06
C ASP A 1 -10.16 -26.14 -21.44
N ILE A 2 -9.89 -26.68 -22.63
CA ILE A 2 -8.53 -27.08 -23.07
C ILE A 2 -7.60 -25.85 -23.18
N ARG A 3 -8.16 -24.64 -23.39
CA ARG A 3 -7.38 -23.39 -23.43
C ARG A 3 -6.69 -23.10 -22.10
N ARG A 4 -7.37 -23.34 -20.99
CA ARG A 4 -6.86 -23.11 -19.63
C ARG A 4 -5.86 -24.19 -19.20
N ALA A 5 -6.02 -25.41 -19.72
CA ALA A 5 -5.06 -26.50 -19.52
C ALA A 5 -3.74 -26.27 -20.26
N LEU A 6 -3.77 -25.71 -21.49
CA LEU A 6 -2.54 -25.41 -22.24
C LEU A 6 -1.71 -24.27 -21.65
N THR A 7 -2.35 -23.26 -21.03
CA THR A 7 -1.61 -22.15 -20.38
C THR A 7 -0.79 -22.62 -19.19
N GLN A 8 -1.20 -23.73 -18.57
CA GLN A 8 -0.59 -24.25 -17.34
C GLN A 8 0.62 -25.16 -17.59
N VAL A 9 0.84 -25.62 -18.83
CA VAL A 9 1.88 -26.60 -19.21
C VAL A 9 3.25 -25.97 -19.47
N GLY A 10 3.39 -24.64 -19.44
CA GLY A 10 4.65 -23.94 -19.71
C GLY A 10 5.17 -22.99 -18.63
N GLN A 11 4.40 -22.72 -17.56
CA GLN A 11 4.80 -21.76 -16.53
C GLN A 11 5.49 -22.46 -15.34
N THR A 12 6.72 -22.05 -15.04
CA THR A 12 7.44 -22.48 -13.84
C THR A 12 6.78 -21.89 -12.58
N PRO A 13 6.90 -22.52 -11.40
CA PRO A 13 6.32 -22.01 -10.15
C PRO A 13 6.73 -20.56 -9.82
N PHE A 14 7.98 -20.21 -10.13
CA PHE A 14 8.50 -18.85 -9.97
C PHE A 14 7.77 -17.81 -10.85
N GLN A 15 7.49 -18.16 -12.10
CA GLN A 15 6.76 -17.26 -13.00
C GLN A 15 5.33 -17.03 -12.54
N LYS A 16 4.65 -18.06 -12.00
CA LYS A 16 3.31 -17.90 -11.43
C LYS A 16 3.29 -16.98 -10.20
N SER A 17 4.30 -17.07 -9.33
CA SER A 17 4.41 -16.19 -8.17
C SER A 17 4.65 -14.74 -8.58
N ALA A 18 5.51 -14.50 -9.56
CA ALA A 18 5.75 -13.15 -10.10
C ALA A 18 4.48 -12.56 -10.75
N ASP A 19 3.74 -13.36 -11.53
CA ASP A 19 2.47 -12.94 -12.15
C ASP A 19 1.41 -12.53 -11.10
N ILE A 20 1.36 -13.23 -9.95
CA ILE A 20 0.44 -12.91 -8.84
C ILE A 20 0.82 -11.58 -8.19
N VAL A 21 2.11 -11.40 -7.86
CA VAL A 21 2.61 -10.15 -7.27
C VAL A 21 2.37 -8.98 -8.22
N GLU A 22 2.64 -9.15 -9.52
CA GLU A 22 2.43 -8.10 -10.51
C GLU A 22 0.95 -7.69 -10.57
N LYS A 23 0.02 -8.65 -10.49
CA LYS A 23 -1.42 -8.37 -10.41
C LYS A 23 -1.78 -7.57 -9.15
N ASP A 24 -1.28 -7.98 -7.98
CA ASP A 24 -1.56 -7.30 -6.71
C ASP A 24 -1.08 -5.84 -6.74
N LEU A 25 0.11 -5.60 -7.32
CA LEU A 25 0.64 -4.25 -7.50
C LEU A 25 -0.25 -3.40 -8.41
N GLU A 26 -0.80 -3.94 -9.50
CA GLU A 26 -1.72 -3.20 -10.37
C GLU A 26 -3.01 -2.78 -9.66
N GLU A 27 -3.56 -3.64 -8.79
CA GLU A 27 -4.74 -3.29 -7.97
C GLU A 27 -4.44 -2.09 -7.05
N ILE A 28 -3.28 -2.10 -6.40
CA ILE A 28 -2.82 -1.04 -5.50
C ILE A 28 -2.56 0.27 -6.26
N ILE A 29 -1.81 0.23 -7.36
CA ILE A 29 -1.50 1.39 -8.20
C ILE A 29 -2.80 2.01 -8.72
N GLY A 30 -3.70 1.18 -9.24
CA GLY A 30 -5.00 1.61 -9.75
C GLY A 30 -5.86 2.28 -8.68
N ALA A 31 -5.83 1.81 -7.43
CA ALA A 31 -6.53 2.43 -6.32
C ALA A 31 -5.91 3.78 -5.91
N ILE A 32 -4.58 3.83 -5.75
CA ILE A 32 -3.85 5.03 -5.33
C ILE A 32 -4.09 6.21 -6.27
N PHE A 33 -3.95 5.99 -7.58
CA PHE A 33 -4.15 7.08 -8.53
C PHE A 33 -5.63 7.45 -8.69
N TYR A 34 -6.55 6.52 -8.44
CA TYR A 34 -7.98 6.84 -8.36
C TYR A 34 -8.29 7.76 -7.18
N LEU A 35 -7.71 7.48 -6.00
CA LEU A 35 -7.88 8.24 -4.77
C LEU A 35 -7.23 9.62 -4.87
N ALA A 36 -6.00 9.68 -5.41
CA ALA A 36 -5.26 10.92 -5.64
C ALA A 36 -6.04 11.90 -6.54
N LYS A 37 -6.56 11.42 -7.68
CA LYS A 37 -7.39 12.24 -8.60
C LYS A 37 -8.63 12.83 -7.91
N ARG A 38 -9.10 12.23 -6.81
CA ARG A 38 -10.28 12.65 -6.05
C ARG A 38 -9.97 13.39 -4.75
N ARG A 39 -8.69 13.67 -4.44
CA ARG A 39 -8.27 14.29 -3.16
C ARG A 39 -8.67 13.46 -1.95
N ILE A 40 -8.67 12.14 -2.09
CA ILE A 40 -8.96 11.24 -0.98
C ILE A 40 -7.63 10.75 -0.41
N GLY A 41 -7.39 11.05 0.87
CA GLY A 41 -6.19 10.63 1.57
C GLY A 41 -6.15 9.12 1.75
N ALA A 42 -4.96 8.54 1.59
CA ALA A 42 -4.75 7.10 1.72
C ALA A 42 -3.41 6.79 2.38
N LEU A 43 -3.36 5.67 3.09
CA LEU A 43 -2.17 5.16 3.77
C LEU A 43 -2.16 3.63 3.68
N ILE A 44 -1.41 3.10 2.71
CA ILE A 44 -1.35 1.67 2.40
C ILE A 44 0.02 1.14 2.77
N ILE A 45 0.07 0.08 3.56
CA ILE A 45 1.27 -0.54 4.08
C ILE A 45 1.41 -1.92 3.44
N LEU A 46 2.52 -2.14 2.75
CA LEU A 46 2.88 -3.43 2.19
C LEU A 46 3.86 -4.10 3.14
N GLU A 47 3.37 -5.11 3.87
CA GLU A 47 4.19 -5.90 4.78
C GLU A 47 5.23 -6.70 3.99
N ARG A 48 6.46 -6.76 4.53
CA ARG A 48 7.58 -7.51 3.97
C ARG A 48 8.09 -8.56 4.95
N ASP A 49 9.36 -8.54 5.31
CA ASP A 49 9.97 -9.57 6.15
C ASP A 49 9.70 -9.32 7.63
N THR A 50 9.61 -8.05 8.03
CA THR A 50 9.24 -7.65 9.40
C THR A 50 7.74 -7.75 9.57
N GLY A 51 7.30 -8.67 10.44
CA GLY A 51 5.89 -8.83 10.77
C GLY A 51 5.30 -7.60 11.45
N LEU A 52 4.05 -7.25 11.11
CA LEU A 52 3.35 -6.06 11.61
C LEU A 52 2.25 -6.39 12.63
N GLY A 53 2.42 -7.47 13.40
CA GLY A 53 1.39 -8.04 14.28
C GLY A 53 0.73 -7.02 15.23
N ASP A 54 1.53 -6.24 15.95
CA ASP A 54 1.02 -5.24 16.90
C ASP A 54 0.13 -4.17 16.21
N TYR A 55 0.48 -3.79 14.98
CA TYR A 55 -0.28 -2.82 14.19
C TYR A 55 -1.55 -3.43 13.62
N VAL A 56 -1.50 -4.71 13.24
CA VAL A 56 -2.66 -5.49 12.81
C VAL A 56 -3.70 -5.56 13.95
N GLU A 57 -3.30 -5.83 15.18
CA GLU A 57 -4.22 -5.93 16.33
C GLU A 57 -4.92 -4.60 16.66
N SER A 58 -4.33 -3.46 16.29
CA SER A 58 -4.91 -2.14 16.55
C SER A 58 -6.06 -1.75 15.60
N GLY A 59 -6.18 -2.41 14.45
CA GLY A 59 -7.12 -2.07 13.39
C GLY A 59 -8.35 -2.97 13.34
N PHE A 60 -9.21 -2.73 12.35
CA PHE A 60 -10.32 -3.62 12.03
C PHE A 60 -9.81 -4.78 11.17
N SER A 61 -9.85 -6.00 11.70
CA SER A 61 -9.53 -7.22 10.94
C SER A 61 -10.51 -7.42 9.79
N LEU A 62 -9.99 -7.57 8.58
CA LEU A 62 -10.77 -7.82 7.36
C LEU A 62 -10.49 -9.18 6.76
N ASP A 63 -9.21 -9.57 6.68
CA ASP A 63 -8.74 -10.76 5.96
C ASP A 63 -9.41 -10.93 4.59
N ALA A 64 -9.39 -9.86 3.79
CA ALA A 64 -10.07 -9.80 2.50
C ALA A 64 -9.08 -10.00 1.33
N VAL A 65 -9.58 -10.53 0.22
CA VAL A 65 -8.80 -10.55 -1.03
C VAL A 65 -8.57 -9.11 -1.49
N LEU A 66 -7.32 -8.79 -1.82
CA LEU A 66 -6.95 -7.48 -2.36
C LEU A 66 -7.69 -7.21 -3.68
N SER A 67 -8.34 -6.05 -3.76
CA SER A 67 -8.82 -5.48 -5.01
C SER A 67 -8.80 -3.96 -4.93
N LYS A 68 -8.70 -3.32 -6.09
CA LYS A 68 -8.80 -1.87 -6.22
C LYS A 68 -10.09 -1.32 -5.61
N GLU A 69 -11.23 -1.96 -5.88
CA GLU A 69 -12.54 -1.51 -5.39
C GLU A 69 -12.61 -1.54 -3.86
N LEU A 70 -12.02 -2.56 -3.23
CA LEU A 70 -11.96 -2.66 -1.78
C LEU A 70 -11.13 -1.52 -1.19
N LEU A 71 -9.94 -1.26 -1.72
CA LEU A 71 -9.08 -0.17 -1.26
C LEU A 71 -9.78 1.19 -1.40
N ILE A 72 -10.42 1.43 -2.55
CA ILE A 72 -11.20 2.66 -2.77
C ILE A 72 -12.29 2.78 -1.71
N SER A 73 -13.07 1.71 -1.46
CA SER A 73 -14.16 1.70 -0.49
C SER A 73 -13.67 2.01 0.93
N ILE A 74 -12.55 1.40 1.34
CA ILE A 74 -11.96 1.62 2.67
C ILE A 74 -11.65 3.10 2.89
N PHE A 75 -10.98 3.75 1.94
CA PHE A 75 -10.53 5.14 2.08
C PHE A 75 -11.60 6.20 1.79
N MET A 76 -12.81 5.82 1.39
CA MET A 76 -13.90 6.80 1.23
C MET A 76 -14.11 7.57 2.54
N PRO A 77 -14.19 8.92 2.54
CA PRO A 77 -14.28 9.70 3.79
C PRO A 77 -15.47 9.38 4.71
N VAL A 78 -16.53 8.79 4.15
CA VAL A 78 -17.72 8.35 4.89
C VAL A 78 -17.58 6.97 5.52
N SER A 79 -16.57 6.19 5.12
CA SER A 79 -16.31 4.84 5.62
C SER A 79 -15.78 4.92 7.04
N PRO A 80 -16.25 4.12 8.00
CA PRO A 80 -15.64 4.07 9.34
C PRO A 80 -14.19 3.54 9.33
N LEU A 81 -13.72 2.95 8.22
CA LEU A 81 -12.41 2.32 8.10
C LEU A 81 -11.32 3.23 7.50
N HIS A 82 -11.67 4.45 7.08
CA HIS A 82 -10.78 5.32 6.30
C HIS A 82 -9.68 6.02 7.11
N ASP A 83 -9.82 6.04 8.44
CA ASP A 83 -8.91 6.71 9.34
C ASP A 83 -7.87 5.71 9.88
N GLY A 84 -6.61 5.91 9.52
CA GLY A 84 -5.51 5.00 9.81
C GLY A 84 -4.95 4.26 8.59
N GLY A 85 -4.13 3.25 8.85
CA GLY A 85 -3.41 2.46 7.85
C GLY A 85 -4.15 1.20 7.40
N VAL A 86 -4.03 0.87 6.11
CA VAL A 86 -4.44 -0.42 5.55
C VAL A 86 -3.22 -1.30 5.37
N ILE A 87 -3.20 -2.46 6.05
CA ILE A 87 -2.07 -3.39 6.00
C ILE A 87 -2.38 -4.52 5.02
N ILE A 88 -1.48 -4.72 4.06
CA ILE A 88 -1.58 -5.73 3.02
C ILE A 88 -0.41 -6.72 3.16
N HIS A 89 -0.73 -8.00 3.17
CA HIS A 89 0.25 -9.08 3.16
C HIS A 89 -0.17 -10.16 2.16
N LYS A 90 0.73 -10.51 1.22
CA LYS A 90 0.54 -11.61 0.25
C LYS A 90 -0.83 -11.59 -0.45
N GLY A 91 -1.19 -10.45 -1.03
CA GLY A 91 -2.45 -10.29 -1.77
C GLY A 91 -3.71 -10.26 -0.91
N ARG A 92 -3.56 -10.08 0.41
CA ARG A 92 -4.68 -9.96 1.36
C ARG A 92 -4.62 -8.65 2.11
N VAL A 93 -5.77 -7.98 2.21
CA VAL A 93 -5.96 -6.86 3.12
C VAL A 93 -6.22 -7.46 4.50
N GLN A 94 -5.20 -7.46 5.36
CA GLN A 94 -5.30 -8.00 6.71
C GLN A 94 -6.20 -7.11 7.57
N THR A 95 -5.93 -5.81 7.58
CA THR A 95 -6.62 -4.82 8.42
C THR A 95 -6.82 -3.49 7.73
N ALA A 96 -7.78 -2.73 8.23
CA ALA A 96 -7.99 -1.32 7.90
C ALA A 96 -8.13 -0.48 9.18
N GLY A 97 -7.82 0.81 9.07
CA GLY A 97 -7.87 1.74 10.19
C GLY A 97 -6.86 1.43 11.30
N SER A 98 -5.71 0.85 10.95
CA SER A 98 -4.65 0.52 11.90
C SER A 98 -3.96 1.78 12.41
N ILE A 99 -3.65 1.82 13.70
CA ILE A 99 -2.91 2.92 14.33
C ILE A 99 -1.41 2.66 14.14
N LEU A 100 -0.71 3.66 13.60
CA LEU A 100 0.71 3.55 13.27
C LEU A 100 1.56 4.55 14.08
N PRO A 101 2.84 4.26 14.32
CA PRO A 101 3.72 5.17 15.02
C PRO A 101 4.00 6.41 14.16
N LEU A 102 4.01 7.58 14.79
CA LEU A 102 4.37 8.83 14.12
C LEU A 102 5.86 9.10 14.31
N THR A 103 6.56 9.43 13.22
CA THR A 103 7.95 9.87 13.30
C THR A 103 8.11 11.08 14.23
N GLN A 104 9.13 11.01 15.09
CA GLN A 104 9.52 12.11 15.98
C GLN A 104 10.62 13.00 15.36
N ASN A 105 11.01 12.73 14.11
CA ASN A 105 12.07 13.46 13.44
C ASN A 105 11.67 14.94 13.20
N PRO A 106 12.35 15.92 13.83
CA PRO A 106 11.98 17.33 13.73
C PRO A 106 12.30 17.94 12.35
N TYR A 107 13.09 17.24 11.53
CA TYR A 107 13.46 17.68 10.18
C TYR A 107 12.43 17.30 9.11
N VAL A 108 11.40 16.52 9.47
CA VAL A 108 10.29 16.21 8.56
C VAL A 108 9.54 17.50 8.22
N ASN A 109 9.34 17.74 6.92
CA ASN A 109 8.74 18.96 6.42
C ASN A 109 7.38 19.22 7.09
N LYS A 110 7.18 20.46 7.59
CA LYS A 110 5.97 20.87 8.31
C LYS A 110 4.69 20.75 7.49
N ARG A 111 4.78 20.72 6.15
CA ARG A 111 3.63 20.49 5.25
C ARG A 111 3.07 19.08 5.34
N PHE A 112 3.83 18.12 5.85
CA PHE A 112 3.41 16.73 5.92
C PHE A 112 2.50 16.50 7.13
N GLY A 113 1.26 16.10 6.83
CA GLY A 113 0.24 15.73 7.81
C GLY A 113 0.48 14.38 8.49
N THR A 114 -0.50 13.92 9.27
CA THR A 114 -0.40 12.73 10.11
C THR A 114 -0.14 11.45 9.33
N ARG A 115 -0.82 11.21 8.18
CA ARG A 115 -0.58 10.04 7.33
C ARG A 115 0.87 9.93 6.84
N HIS A 116 1.47 11.06 6.46
CA HIS A 116 2.87 11.11 6.04
C HIS A 116 3.81 10.80 7.21
N ARG A 117 3.54 11.37 8.39
CA ARG A 117 4.34 11.12 9.60
C ARG A 117 4.21 9.68 10.08
N ALA A 118 3.02 9.10 9.95
CA ALA A 118 2.76 7.69 10.23
C ALA A 118 3.53 6.77 9.28
N ALA A 119 3.51 7.08 7.99
CA ALA A 119 4.28 6.33 6.99
C ALA A 119 5.78 6.38 7.28
N ILE A 120 6.32 7.57 7.58
CA ILE A 120 7.73 7.72 7.90
C ILE A 120 8.06 6.95 9.19
N GLY A 121 7.29 7.16 10.26
CA GLY A 121 7.52 6.50 11.55
C GLY A 121 7.53 4.98 11.45
N LEU A 122 6.54 4.40 10.76
CA LEU A 122 6.51 2.95 10.57
C LEU A 122 7.70 2.45 9.73
N SER A 123 8.10 3.20 8.69
CA SER A 123 9.26 2.83 7.85
C SER A 123 10.62 3.03 8.52
N GLU A 124 10.68 3.74 9.64
CA GLU A 124 11.90 3.88 10.46
C GLU A 124 12.15 2.61 11.29
N GLU A 125 11.10 1.87 11.62
CA GLU A 125 11.15 0.69 12.51
C GLU A 125 11.01 -0.64 11.76
N THR A 126 10.61 -0.61 10.49
CA THR A 126 10.29 -1.80 9.69
C THR A 126 10.81 -1.69 8.26
N ASP A 127 10.89 -2.82 7.56
CA ASP A 127 11.23 -2.87 6.12
C ASP A 127 10.01 -2.68 5.21
N ALA A 128 8.85 -2.32 5.76
CA ALA A 128 7.61 -2.13 5.03
C ALA A 128 7.71 -1.02 3.98
N VAL A 129 6.99 -1.20 2.88
CA VAL A 129 6.87 -0.21 1.81
C VAL A 129 5.51 0.43 1.93
N ILE A 130 5.47 1.75 2.10
CA ILE A 130 4.26 2.47 2.46
C ILE A 130 3.93 3.48 1.39
N LEU A 131 2.68 3.50 0.97
CA LEU A 131 2.17 4.40 -0.05
C LEU A 131 1.20 5.40 0.59
N VAL A 132 1.43 6.68 0.33
CA VAL A 132 0.64 7.78 0.88
C VAL A 132 0.02 8.56 -0.25
N VAL A 133 -1.26 8.89 -0.11
CA VAL A 133 -1.94 9.89 -0.94
C VAL A 133 -2.27 11.09 -0.07
N SER A 134 -1.82 12.27 -0.49
CA SER A 134 -2.15 13.54 0.17
C SER A 134 -3.55 14.01 -0.22
N GLU A 135 -4.43 14.22 0.75
CA GLU A 135 -5.75 14.81 0.54
C GLU A 135 -5.68 16.31 0.18
N GLU A 136 -4.61 16.99 0.59
CA GLU A 136 -4.41 18.41 0.33
C GLU A 136 -3.82 18.68 -1.06
N THR A 137 -2.85 17.86 -1.48
CA THR A 137 -2.03 18.12 -2.67
C THR A 137 -2.22 17.11 -3.80
N GLN A 138 -2.96 16.01 -3.57
CA GLN A 138 -3.09 14.87 -4.50
C GLN A 138 -1.77 14.13 -4.78
N GLU A 139 -0.67 14.53 -4.12
CA GLU A 139 0.64 13.92 -4.30
C GLU A 139 0.61 12.47 -3.81
N VAL A 140 1.11 11.56 -4.65
CA VAL A 140 1.38 10.17 -4.29
C VAL A 140 2.83 10.10 -3.84
N SER A 141 3.07 9.45 -2.70
CA SER A 141 4.41 9.27 -2.16
C SER A 141 4.66 7.81 -1.81
N LEU A 142 5.87 7.33 -2.08
CA LEU A 142 6.40 6.07 -1.59
C LEU A 142 7.34 6.36 -0.41
N VAL A 143 7.15 5.64 0.68
CA VAL A 143 7.92 5.77 1.91
C VAL A 143 8.53 4.43 2.27
N GLN A 144 9.84 4.42 2.49
CA GLN A 144 10.60 3.25 2.93
C GLN A 144 11.89 3.71 3.64
N HIS A 145 12.32 2.99 4.68
CA HIS A 145 13.56 3.29 5.42
C HIS A 145 13.64 4.76 5.89
N GLY A 146 12.54 5.33 6.39
CA GLY A 146 12.44 6.71 6.85
C GLY A 146 12.48 7.78 5.74
N ALA A 147 12.62 7.40 4.47
CA ALA A 147 12.68 8.31 3.34
C ALA A 147 11.36 8.36 2.58
N LEU A 148 10.88 9.58 2.30
CA LEU A 148 9.70 9.83 1.49
C LEU A 148 10.11 10.31 0.09
N THR A 149 9.59 9.66 -0.95
CA THR A 149 9.82 10.01 -2.35
C THR A 149 8.48 10.26 -3.04
N ALA A 150 8.30 11.47 -3.59
CA ALA A 150 7.13 11.79 -4.40
C ALA A 150 7.16 11.04 -5.73
N VAL A 151 6.00 10.56 -6.17
CA VAL A 151 5.84 9.77 -7.39
C VAL A 151 4.90 10.49 -8.34
N ASN A 152 5.41 10.78 -9.54
CA ASN A 152 4.74 11.69 -10.48
C ASN A 152 3.61 11.01 -11.28
N ASP A 153 3.74 9.71 -11.57
CA ASP A 153 2.81 8.98 -12.42
C ASP A 153 2.79 7.47 -12.13
N GLU A 154 1.81 6.78 -12.75
CA GLU A 154 1.61 5.34 -12.61
C GLU A 154 2.81 4.52 -13.09
N ILE A 155 3.56 5.00 -14.09
CA ILE A 155 4.71 4.29 -14.66
C ILE A 155 5.88 4.31 -13.68
N ALA A 156 6.16 5.46 -13.09
CA ALA A 156 7.19 5.64 -12.08
C ALA A 156 6.89 4.81 -10.82
N LEU A 157 5.63 4.79 -10.36
CA LEU A 157 5.23 3.96 -9.22
C LEU A 157 5.40 2.48 -9.52
N ARG A 158 4.89 2.03 -10.68
CA ARG A 158 5.00 0.63 -11.13
C ARG A 158 6.45 0.18 -11.20
N THR A 159 7.32 1.00 -11.79
CA THR A 159 8.75 0.68 -11.93
C THR A 159 9.40 0.53 -10.56
N SER A 160 9.10 1.45 -9.63
CA SER A 160 9.64 1.42 -8.27
C SER A 160 9.16 0.20 -7.49
N LEU A 161 7.86 -0.10 -7.52
CA LEU A 161 7.30 -1.25 -6.81
C LEU A 161 7.78 -2.59 -7.40
N ARG A 162 7.88 -2.70 -8.73
CA ARG A 162 8.46 -3.90 -9.36
C ARG A 162 9.89 -4.13 -8.91
N ALA A 163 10.72 -3.10 -8.88
CA ALA A 163 12.11 -3.22 -8.44
C ALA A 163 12.25 -3.68 -6.97
N ILE A 164 11.19 -3.52 -6.16
CA ILE A 164 11.18 -3.91 -4.75
C ILE A 164 10.61 -5.33 -4.56
N PHE A 165 9.56 -5.71 -5.31
CA PHE A 165 8.77 -6.91 -5.06
C PHE A 165 8.92 -8.04 -6.10
N VAL A 166 9.51 -7.76 -7.27
CA VAL A 166 9.65 -8.70 -8.39
C VAL A 166 11.13 -8.88 -8.75
#